data_AF-A0A2T4LJK3-F1
#
_entry.id   AF-A0A2T4LJK3-F1
#
_cell.length_a   1.000
_cell.length_b   1.000
_cell.length_c   1.000
_cell.angle_alpha   90.00
_cell.angle_beta   90.00
_cell.angle_gamma   90.00
#
_symmetry.space_group_name_H-M   'P 1'
#
loop_
_entity.id
_entity.type
_entity.pdbx_description
1 polymer ?
#
loop_
_entity_poly.entity_id
_entity_poly.type
_entity_poly.pdbx_seq_one_letter_code
_entity_poly.pdbx_strand_id
1 'polypeptide(L)'
;MVVQYWESNDKLLTYSKMPNHLKAWKKFMKRTQNNDAVGFYHETYNVKAQAYENIYINMPDFGLGKVEQPVKVNKQIHSAKQRLKS
;
A
#
# COMPACT_ATOMS: atom_id res chain seq x y z
N MET A 1 3.94 7.73 -8.18
CA MET A 1 3.90 6.49 -7.39
C MET A 1 2.50 6.32 -6.82
N VAL A 2 1.95 5.10 -6.81
CA VAL A 2 0.65 4.77 -6.20
C VAL A 2 0.90 3.72 -5.13
N VAL A 3 0.33 3.91 -3.94
CA VAL A 3 0.38 2.93 -2.85
C VAL A 3 -1.03 2.39 -2.64
N GLN A 4 -1.15 1.07 -2.53
CA GLN A 4 -2.41 0.38 -2.30
C GLN A 4 -2.27 -0.50 -1.07
N TYR A 5 -3.31 -0.52 -0.23
CA TYR A 5 -3.39 -1.38 0.94
C TYR A 5 -4.44 -2.44 0.68
N TRP A 6 -4.09 -3.69 0.93
CA TRP A 6 -4.96 -4.84 0.69
C TRP A 6 -5.10 -5.62 1.99
N GLU A 7 -6.34 -5.90 2.37
CA GLU A 7 -6.64 -6.72 3.55
C GLU A 7 -6.21 -8.19 3.37
N SER A 8 -6.07 -8.67 2.12
CA SER A 8 -5.53 -9.99 1.83
C SER A 8 -4.95 -10.09 0.41
N ASN A 9 -4.07 -11.07 0.23
CA ASN A 9 -3.50 -11.40 -1.08
C ASN A 9 -4.58 -11.85 -2.07
N ASP A 10 -5.59 -12.58 -1.61
CA ASP A 10 -6.65 -13.07 -2.48
C ASP A 10 -7.45 -11.93 -3.09
N LYS A 11 -7.72 -10.86 -2.33
CA LYS A 11 -8.42 -9.68 -2.86
C LYS A 11 -7.55 -8.89 -3.83
N LEU A 12 -6.25 -8.74 -3.56
CA LEU A 12 -5.30 -8.16 -4.51
C LEU A 12 -5.26 -8.95 -5.82
N LEU A 13 -5.10 -10.27 -5.74
CA LEU A 13 -5.00 -11.15 -6.90
C LEU A 13 -6.31 -11.18 -7.69
N THR A 14 -7.45 -11.17 -7.00
CA THR A 14 -8.76 -11.05 -7.65
C THR A 14 -8.89 -9.72 -8.39
N TYR A 15 -8.55 -8.60 -7.73
CA TYR A 15 -8.57 -7.27 -8.35
C TYR A 15 -7.69 -7.21 -9.62
N SER A 16 -6.48 -7.76 -9.56
CA SER A 16 -5.54 -7.76 -10.70
C SER A 16 -6.09 -8.46 -11.95
N LYS A 17 -7.09 -9.34 -11.78
CA LYS A 17 -7.76 -10.08 -12.86
C LYS A 17 -9.09 -9.46 -13.30
N MET A 18 -9.54 -8.38 -12.65
CA MET A 18 -10.82 -7.76 -13.01
C MET A 18 -10.75 -7.00 -14.34
N PRO A 19 -11.86 -6.90 -15.09
CA PRO A 19 -11.89 -6.30 -16.42
C PRO A 19 -11.30 -4.90 -16.49
N ASN A 20 -11.57 -4.06 -15.48
CA ASN A 20 -11.07 -2.67 -15.45
C ASN A 20 -9.55 -2.63 -15.36
N HIS A 21 -8.95 -3.42 -14.47
CA HIS A 21 -7.50 -3.49 -14.32
C HIS A 21 -6.84 -4.03 -15.59
N LEU A 22 -7.33 -5.16 -16.10
CA LEU A 22 -6.76 -5.79 -17.30
C LEU A 22 -6.86 -4.90 -18.55
N LYS A 23 -7.96 -4.16 -18.71
CA LYS A 23 -8.14 -3.22 -19.83
C LYS A 23 -7.13 -2.07 -19.74
N ALA A 24 -6.94 -1.50 -18.55
CA ALA A 24 -5.94 -0.45 -18.33
C ALA A 24 -4.51 -0.96 -18.58
N TRP A 25 -4.19 -2.15 -18.05
CA TRP A 25 -2.87 -2.78 -18.21
C TRP A 25 -2.54 -3.07 -19.68
N LYS A 26 -3.47 -3.68 -20.43
CA LYS A 26 -3.29 -3.93 -21.87
C LYS A 26 -3.05 -2.64 -22.65
N LYS A 27 -3.80 -1.57 -22.34
CA LYS A 27 -3.64 -0.26 -22.99
C LYS A 27 -2.26 0.35 -22.70
N PHE A 28 -1.79 0.23 -21.46
CA PHE A 28 -0.46 0.69 -21.06
C PHE A 28 0.62 -0.08 -21.84
N MET A 29 0.58 -1.41 -21.79
CA MET A 29 1.59 -2.25 -22.46
C MET A 29 1.65 -2.04 -23.97
N LYS A 30 0.51 -1.89 -24.64
CA LYS A 30 0.48 -1.57 -26.09
C LYS A 30 1.29 -0.32 -26.44
N ARG A 31 1.37 0.67 -25.54
CA ARG A 31 2.06 1.94 -25.78
C ARG A 31 3.53 1.92 -25.36
N THR A 32 3.89 1.11 -24.37
CA THR A 32 5.21 1.18 -23.72
C THR A 32 6.10 -0.01 -24.01
N GLN A 33 5.58 -1.16 -24.42
CA GLN A 33 6.37 -2.40 -24.54
C GLN A 33 7.51 -2.36 -25.59
N ASN A 34 7.45 -1.43 -26.57
CA ASN A 34 8.37 -1.36 -27.71
C ASN A 34 9.30 -0.14 -27.66
N ASN A 35 9.45 0.52 -26.51
CA ASN A 35 10.39 1.61 -26.29
C ASN A 35 10.74 1.72 -24.81
N ASP A 36 11.69 2.58 -24.53
CA ASP A 36 12.30 2.87 -23.23
C ASP A 36 11.93 4.25 -22.70
N ALA A 37 10.96 4.93 -23.32
CA ALA A 37 10.53 6.25 -22.90
C ALA A 37 9.83 6.27 -21.53
N VAL A 38 9.34 5.12 -21.05
CA VAL A 38 8.61 4.99 -19.78
C VAL A 38 9.03 3.73 -19.02
N GLY A 39 9.62 3.91 -17.84
CA GLY A 39 9.87 2.82 -16.89
C GLY A 39 8.62 2.43 -16.09
N PHE A 40 8.53 1.16 -15.68
CA PHE A 40 7.49 0.64 -14.81
C PHE A 40 8.11 -0.21 -13.70
N TYR A 41 7.64 -0.03 -12.47
CA TYR A 41 7.99 -0.86 -11.33
C TYR A 41 6.75 -1.11 -10.47
N HIS A 42 6.74 -2.24 -9.77
CA HIS A 42 5.80 -2.51 -8.69
C HIS A 42 6.49 -3.36 -7.63
N GLU A 43 6.19 -3.09 -6.37
CA GLU A 43 6.70 -3.84 -5.23
C GLU A 43 5.51 -4.23 -4.37
N THR A 44 5.43 -5.50 -4.00
CA THR A 44 4.35 -6.05 -3.18
C THR A 44 4.95 -6.69 -1.95
N TYR A 45 4.52 -6.25 -0.77
CA TYR A 45 5.01 -6.74 0.51
C TYR A 45 3.87 -7.37 1.31
N ASN A 46 4.05 -8.63 1.70
CA ASN A 46 3.15 -9.29 2.64
C ASN A 46 3.63 -8.97 4.05
N VAL A 47 2.98 -8.01 4.69
CA VAL A 47 3.34 -7.58 6.04
C VAL A 47 2.42 -8.25 7.04
N LYS A 48 3.00 -8.95 8.03
CA LYS A 48 2.23 -9.55 9.12
C LYS A 48 1.65 -8.46 10.01
N ALA A 49 0.55 -8.77 10.69
CA ALA A 49 0.06 -7.92 11.78
C ALA A 49 1.21 -7.60 12.75
N GLN A 50 1.24 -6.36 13.25
CA GLN A 50 2.25 -5.85 14.19
C GLN A 50 3.69 -5.76 13.64
N ALA A 51 3.93 -6.14 12.37
CA ALA A 51 5.23 -5.98 11.70
C ALA A 51 5.37 -4.64 10.94
N TYR A 52 4.53 -3.65 11.28
CA TYR A 52 4.56 -2.30 10.71
C TYR A 52 4.17 -1.26 11.76
N GLU A 53 4.62 -0.02 11.58
CA GLU A 53 4.21 1.12 12.40
C GLU A 53 4.05 2.37 11.52
N ASN A 54 3.08 3.22 11.82
CA ASN A 54 2.81 4.45 11.07
C ASN A 54 2.58 5.60 12.05
N ILE A 55 3.11 6.79 11.73
CA ILE A 55 2.91 8.02 12.49
C ILE A 55 2.41 9.11 11.54
N TYR A 56 1.35 9.80 11.96
CA TYR A 56 0.73 10.90 11.24
C TYR A 56 0.77 12.15 12.12
N ILE A 57 1.40 13.23 11.64
CA ILE A 57 1.55 14.49 12.38
C ILE A 57 1.16 15.64 11.44
N ASN A 58 0.25 16.52 11.88
CA ASN A 58 -0.19 17.71 11.15
C ASN A 58 -0.67 17.45 9.71
N MET A 59 -1.35 16.32 9.49
CA MET A 59 -1.86 15.93 8.19
C MET A 59 -3.24 15.29 8.32
N PRO A 60 -4.10 15.36 7.28
CA PRO A 60 -5.36 14.63 7.27
C PRO A 60 -5.10 13.11 7.27
N ASP A 61 -6.17 12.34 7.51
CA ASP A 61 -6.10 10.88 7.41
C ASP A 61 -5.52 10.47 6.05
N PHE A 62 -4.48 9.65 6.10
CA PHE A 62 -3.71 9.24 4.93
C PHE A 62 -3.23 7.80 5.11
N GLY A 63 -2.89 7.13 4.00
CA GLY A 63 -2.30 5.79 4.05
C GLY A 63 -3.18 4.79 4.81
N LEU A 64 -2.56 4.03 5.71
CA LEU A 64 -3.26 3.09 6.60
C LEU A 64 -4.15 3.79 7.64
N GLY A 65 -3.92 5.08 7.94
CA GLY A 65 -4.78 5.85 8.84
C GLY A 65 -6.18 6.13 8.27
N LYS A 66 -6.40 5.88 6.97
CA LYS A 66 -7.74 5.85 6.36
C LYS A 66 -8.43 4.50 6.48
N VAL A 67 -7.66 3.43 6.71
CA VAL A 67 -8.14 2.05 6.79
C VAL A 67 -8.48 1.71 8.23
N GLU A 68 -7.60 2.09 9.16
CA GLU A 68 -7.75 1.90 10.59
C GLU A 68 -7.70 3.24 11.32
N GLN A 69 -8.43 3.35 12.44
CA GLN A 69 -8.47 4.58 13.22
C GLN A 69 -7.13 4.80 13.96
N PRO A 70 -6.43 5.92 13.74
CA PRO A 70 -5.19 6.21 14.45
C PRO A 70 -5.40 6.41 15.95
N VAL A 71 -4.45 5.94 16.77
CA VAL A 71 -4.43 6.18 18.22
C VAL A 71 -3.39 7.23 18.60
N LYS A 72 -3.67 8.02 19.64
CA LYS A 72 -2.71 8.99 20.17
C LYS A 72 -1.52 8.27 20.80
N VAL A 73 -0.31 8.70 20.43
CA VAL A 73 0.93 8.20 21.03
C VAL A 73 0.98 8.55 22.51
N ASN A 74 1.25 7.54 23.35
CA ASN A 74 1.43 7.67 24.80
C ASN A 74 2.80 7.10 25.22
N LYS A 75 3.07 7.04 26.53
CA LYS A 75 4.37 6.57 27.07
C LYS A 75 4.68 5.11 26.69
N GLN A 76 3.66 4.27 26.54
CA GLN A 76 3.80 2.84 26.23
C GLN A 76 4.19 2.61 24.77
N ILE A 77 3.79 3.50 23.85
CA ILE A 77 4.03 3.39 22.39
C ILE A 77 4.85 4.57 21.83
N HIS A 78 5.70 5.19 22.65
CA HIS A 78 6.45 6.39 22.29
C HIS A 78 7.51 6.14 21.21
N SER A 79 8.18 4.98 21.23
CA SER A 79 9.20 4.59 20.25
C SER A 79 8.68 3.61 19.20
N ALA A 80 9.32 3.60 18.03
CA ALA A 80 9.05 2.63 16.97
C ALA A 80 9.12 1.18 17.48
N LYS A 81 10.16 0.86 18.28
CA LYS A 81 10.34 -0.47 18.88
C LYS A 81 9.19 -0.87 19.79
N GLN A 82 8.53 0.08 20.46
CA GLN A 82 7.36 -0.20 21.28
C GLN A 82 6.12 -0.45 20.41
N ARG A 83 5.92 0.32 19.33
CA ARG A 83 4.80 0.15 18.38
C ARG A 83 4.87 -1.14 17.54
N LEU A 84 6.08 -1.60 17.23
CA LEU A 84 6.29 -2.86 16.50
C LEU A 84 6.16 -4.12 17.40
N LYS A 85 5.88 -3.95 18.69
CA LYS A 85 5.66 -5.04 19.64
C LYS A 85 4.21 -5.16 20.12
N SER A 86 3.40 -4.12 19.88
CA SER A 86 2.01 -4.01 20.31
C SER A 86 1.07 -4.70 19.34
#